data_AF-A0AAE4ZIU5-F1
#
_entry.id   AF-A0AAE4ZIU5-F1
#
_cell.length_a   1.000
_cell.length_b   1.000
_cell.length_c   1.000
_cell.angle_alpha   90.00
_cell.angle_beta   90.00
_cell.angle_gamma   90.00
#
_symmetry.space_group_name_H-M   'P 1'
#
loop_
_entity.id
_entity.type
_entity.pdbx_description
1 polymer ?
#
loop_
_entity_poly.entity_id
_entity_poly.type
_entity_poly.pdbx_seq_one_letter_code
_entity_poly.pdbx_strand_id
1 'polypeptide(L)'
;MRKNTTRSAVLAATAALALVGGGVANAAGSAESSSGSSGSLSSSEGSSGSSGSSGSSTGSSAAPGTPYEFQNWDTCQLDLVYDDAIGGTCMTVIIRDGNMRIGNLDVAVPDGSLMIAGGVTGEQVFVPAADDGKFGVYANPITVPGGAFGAASAENFGPTAIQATVEAVALPDVDPYNLAVQLPVRLKLSNPLLGDNCYIGSAATPINLSLALVDSAGPAEWIATNGPDLPGAVWPQAPHTATDFAVPGASGCGPLGSLNWAVNLRAGLPSAGAGNSLSTTSAVYNVAGWELDEYLNTPTP
;
A
#
# COMPACT_ATOMS: atom_id res chain seq x y z
N MET A 1 13.15 -55.30 -18.49
CA MET A 1 12.30 -54.28 -19.14
C MET A 1 12.99 -52.94 -18.98
N ARG A 2 13.48 -52.38 -20.09
CA ARG A 2 14.10 -51.05 -20.15
C ARG A 2 12.99 -50.00 -20.12
N LYS A 3 13.11 -48.98 -19.26
CA LYS A 3 12.48 -47.69 -19.49
C LYS A 3 13.53 -46.60 -19.25
N ASN A 4 13.96 -46.02 -20.37
CA ASN A 4 14.67 -44.77 -20.47
C ASN A 4 13.79 -43.65 -19.92
N THR A 5 14.34 -42.80 -19.05
CA THR A 5 13.86 -41.43 -18.95
C THR A 5 15.06 -40.50 -18.89
N THR A 6 15.16 -39.72 -19.96
CA THR A 6 16.18 -38.76 -20.32
C THR A 6 16.24 -37.64 -19.28
N ARG A 7 17.41 -37.44 -18.63
CA ARG A 7 17.72 -36.21 -17.88
C ARG A 7 18.38 -35.23 -18.85
N SER A 8 17.64 -34.19 -19.24
CA SER A 8 18.22 -33.02 -19.89
C SER A 8 18.81 -32.12 -18.80
N ALA A 9 20.12 -31.96 -18.84
CA ALA A 9 20.85 -30.93 -18.11
C ALA A 9 20.58 -29.58 -18.78
N VAL A 10 20.24 -28.56 -18.00
CA VAL A 10 20.41 -27.17 -18.41
C VAL A 10 21.45 -26.56 -17.49
N LEU A 11 22.57 -26.19 -18.12
CA LEU A 11 23.72 -25.56 -17.51
C LEU A 11 23.37 -24.19 -16.95
N ALA A 12 24.07 -23.88 -15.87
CA ALA A 12 24.16 -22.61 -15.20
C ALA A 12 24.73 -21.48 -16.07
N ALA A 13 24.38 -20.27 -15.63
CA ALA A 13 25.19 -19.05 -15.55
C ALA A 13 25.75 -18.46 -16.86
N THR A 14 25.44 -17.18 -17.08
CA THR A 14 26.48 -16.14 -16.96
C THR A 14 25.84 -14.75 -16.94
N ALA A 15 26.12 -14.04 -15.85
CA ALA A 15 25.98 -12.60 -15.75
C ALA A 15 26.99 -11.91 -16.68
N ALA A 16 26.57 -10.80 -17.29
CA ALA A 16 27.49 -9.80 -17.84
C ALA A 16 26.93 -8.41 -17.55
N LEU A 17 27.51 -7.82 -16.50
CA LEU A 17 27.46 -6.42 -16.11
C LEU A 17 27.99 -5.55 -17.26
N ALA A 18 27.23 -4.53 -17.68
CA ALA A 18 27.73 -3.46 -18.54
C ALA A 18 27.26 -2.11 -17.96
N LEU A 19 28.10 -1.53 -17.12
CA LEU A 19 28.02 -0.13 -16.68
C LEU A 19 28.70 0.74 -17.74
N VAL A 20 27.93 1.56 -18.46
CA VAL A 20 28.46 2.61 -19.35
C VAL A 20 27.57 3.85 -19.32
N GLY A 21 28.20 4.99 -18.99
CA GLY A 21 27.79 6.34 -19.36
C GLY A 21 26.72 6.95 -18.45
N GLY A 22 26.78 8.21 -18.05
CA GLY A 22 27.51 9.37 -18.53
C GLY A 22 26.71 10.58 -18.02
N GLY A 23 27.39 11.66 -17.66
CA GLY A 23 26.82 12.76 -16.87
C GLY A 23 25.75 13.59 -17.59
N VAL A 24 25.19 14.54 -16.85
CA VAL A 24 25.20 15.97 -17.20
C VAL A 24 24.78 16.81 -15.99
N ALA A 25 25.45 17.94 -15.83
CA ALA A 25 25.11 19.01 -14.91
C ALA A 25 23.81 19.71 -15.33
N ASN A 26 23.11 20.32 -14.37
CA ASN A 26 22.62 21.68 -14.57
C ASN A 26 22.35 22.42 -13.26
N ALA A 27 22.75 23.69 -13.29
CA ALA A 27 22.59 24.70 -12.27
C ALA A 27 21.28 25.48 -12.43
N ALA A 28 20.82 26.08 -11.33
CA ALA A 28 19.98 27.29 -11.18
C ALA A 28 19.09 27.08 -9.96
N GLY A 29 18.83 28.03 -9.07
CA GLY A 29 19.16 29.44 -9.01
C GLY A 29 18.47 29.97 -7.75
N SER A 30 19.13 30.90 -7.07
CA SER A 30 18.67 31.55 -5.85
C SER A 30 17.51 32.51 -6.12
N ALA A 31 16.56 32.60 -5.18
CA ALA A 31 15.75 33.79 -4.86
C ALA A 31 15.11 33.53 -3.48
N GLU A 32 15.62 34.13 -2.40
CA GLU A 32 15.27 35.45 -1.87
C GLU A 32 13.95 35.48 -1.07
N SER A 33 14.16 35.87 0.19
CA SER A 33 13.25 36.34 1.23
C SER A 33 12.09 37.22 0.79
N SER A 34 10.98 37.17 1.54
CA SER A 34 10.49 38.36 2.24
C SER A 34 9.40 38.05 3.28
N SER A 35 9.56 38.76 4.39
CA SER A 35 8.71 38.90 5.58
C SER A 35 7.45 39.73 5.31
N GLY A 36 6.37 39.47 6.07
CA GLY A 36 5.21 40.34 6.15
C GLY A 36 4.38 40.10 7.41
N SER A 37 4.51 41.01 8.38
CA SER A 37 3.86 41.02 9.68
C SER A 37 2.40 41.51 9.66
N SER A 38 1.73 41.24 10.80
CA SER A 38 0.77 42.07 11.55
C SER A 38 -0.73 42.01 11.21
N GLY A 39 -1.53 41.88 12.28
CA GLY A 39 -2.99 42.05 12.22
C GLY A 39 -3.76 41.48 13.43
N SER A 40 -3.40 41.87 14.65
CA SER A 40 -4.23 41.62 15.85
C SER A 40 -5.30 42.70 16.01
N LEU A 41 -6.58 42.31 16.13
CA LEU A 41 -7.63 43.15 16.71
C LEU A 41 -8.58 42.30 17.56
N SER A 42 -8.67 42.70 18.82
CA SER A 42 -9.65 42.28 19.82
C SER A 42 -10.83 43.23 19.79
N SER A 43 -12.06 42.73 20.00
CA SER A 43 -13.21 43.52 20.46
C SER A 43 -14.21 42.59 21.15
N SER A 44 -14.71 43.06 22.29
CA SER A 44 -15.54 42.39 23.28
C SER A 44 -17.01 42.84 23.24
N GLU A 45 -17.86 42.07 23.93
CA GLU A 45 -19.24 42.37 24.41
C GLU A 45 -20.37 42.25 23.37
N GLY A 46 -21.54 41.64 23.60
CA GLY A 46 -22.14 40.96 24.74
C GLY A 46 -23.60 40.54 24.44
N SER A 47 -24.14 39.67 25.31
CA SER A 47 -25.57 39.45 25.63
C SER A 47 -26.49 38.55 24.78
N SER A 48 -26.84 37.42 25.43
CA SER A 48 -28.18 36.87 25.69
C SER A 48 -29.06 36.30 24.56
N GLY A 49 -29.24 34.97 24.63
CA GLY A 49 -30.57 34.35 24.70
C GLY A 49 -31.15 33.78 23.41
N SER A 50 -31.06 32.45 23.24
CA SER A 50 -32.18 31.58 22.84
C SER A 50 -31.74 30.12 22.77
N SER A 51 -32.29 29.31 23.66
CA SER A 51 -32.15 27.86 23.68
C SER A 51 -32.93 27.25 22.51
N GLY A 52 -32.26 27.08 21.38
CA GLY A 52 -32.71 26.24 20.28
C GLY A 52 -31.84 25.00 20.23
N SER A 53 -32.38 23.84 20.62
CA SER A 53 -31.75 22.53 20.47
C SER A 53 -31.48 22.25 18.99
N SER A 54 -30.36 22.75 18.50
CA SER A 54 -29.76 22.33 17.26
C SER A 54 -29.03 21.04 17.58
N GLY A 55 -29.61 19.91 17.19
CA GLY A 55 -28.92 18.63 17.19
C GLY A 55 -27.67 18.79 16.35
N SER A 56 -26.53 18.97 17.02
CA SER A 56 -25.21 18.84 16.44
C SER A 56 -25.12 17.44 15.87
N SER A 57 -25.41 17.30 14.59
CA SER A 57 -24.95 16.16 13.82
C SER A 57 -23.44 16.31 13.76
N THR A 58 -22.78 15.74 14.77
CA THR A 58 -21.38 15.36 14.70
C THR A 58 -21.27 14.44 13.49
N GLY A 59 -20.94 15.04 12.34
CA GLY A 59 -20.48 14.29 11.19
C GLY A 59 -19.31 13.46 11.67
N SER A 60 -19.49 12.15 11.75
CA SER A 60 -18.39 11.23 11.97
C SER A 60 -17.46 11.37 10.77
N SER A 61 -16.44 12.21 10.89
CA SER A 61 -15.18 11.96 10.21
C SER A 61 -14.71 10.62 10.76
N ALA A 62 -14.79 9.56 9.96
CA ALA A 62 -14.18 8.30 10.34
C ALA A 62 -12.69 8.57 10.57
N ALA A 63 -12.19 8.17 11.74
CA ALA A 63 -10.77 8.28 12.03
C ALA A 63 -10.00 7.37 11.06
N PRO A 64 -8.77 7.74 10.66
CA PRO A 64 -7.88 6.82 9.97
C PRO A 64 -7.80 5.50 10.77
N GLY A 65 -7.74 4.38 10.06
CA GLY A 65 -7.60 3.08 10.69
C GLY A 65 -6.33 3.00 11.55
N THR A 66 -6.32 2.12 12.55
CA THR A 66 -5.12 1.88 13.38
C THR A 66 -3.97 1.41 12.48
N PRO A 67 -2.81 2.10 12.47
CA PRO A 67 -1.67 1.71 11.66
C PRO A 67 -1.31 0.24 11.84
N TYR A 68 -1.05 -0.46 10.75
CA TYR A 68 -0.54 -1.84 10.82
C TYR A 68 0.87 -1.87 11.42
N GLU A 69 1.09 -2.86 12.27
CA GLU A 69 2.37 -3.17 12.89
C GLU A 69 2.70 -4.64 12.64
N PHE A 70 3.99 -4.98 12.78
CA PHE A 70 4.41 -6.38 12.65
C PHE A 70 3.93 -7.16 13.87
N GLN A 71 3.09 -8.16 13.64
CA GLN A 71 2.48 -9.00 14.67
C GLN A 71 3.14 -10.37 14.70
N ASN A 72 4.47 -10.41 14.67
CA ASN A 72 5.27 -11.64 14.62
C ASN A 72 4.90 -12.52 13.40
N TRP A 73 5.16 -13.82 13.50
CA TRP A 73 4.95 -14.79 12.42
C TRP A 73 3.61 -15.50 12.47
N ASP A 74 2.68 -15.07 13.34
CA ASP A 74 1.35 -15.66 13.49
C ASP A 74 0.49 -15.55 12.22
N THR A 75 0.83 -14.60 11.35
CA THR A 75 0.20 -14.39 10.04
C THR A 75 0.77 -15.30 8.94
N CYS A 76 1.73 -16.16 9.24
CA CYS A 76 2.26 -17.12 8.28
C CYS A 76 1.66 -18.50 8.50
N GLN A 77 0.98 -19.02 7.47
CA GLN A 77 0.50 -20.40 7.44
C GLN A 77 1.68 -21.34 7.10
N LEU A 78 2.57 -21.56 8.07
CA LEU A 78 3.86 -22.24 7.85
C LEU A 78 3.69 -23.64 7.26
N ASP A 79 2.64 -24.37 7.64
CA ASP A 79 2.30 -25.70 7.14
C ASP A 79 1.96 -25.72 5.64
N LEU A 80 1.52 -24.59 5.08
CA LEU A 80 1.25 -24.42 3.66
C LEU A 80 2.42 -23.77 2.91
N VAL A 81 3.20 -22.95 3.61
CA VAL A 81 4.31 -22.17 3.02
C VAL A 81 5.59 -22.99 2.92
N TYR A 82 5.89 -23.81 3.92
CA TYR A 82 7.19 -24.47 4.06
C TYR A 82 7.10 -25.97 3.78
N ASP A 83 7.96 -26.42 2.86
CA ASP A 83 8.25 -27.81 2.59
C ASP A 83 9.78 -28.01 2.72
N ASP A 84 10.20 -29.12 3.31
CA ASP A 84 11.63 -29.38 3.61
C ASP A 84 12.47 -29.61 2.35
N ALA A 85 11.87 -30.06 1.26
CA ALA A 85 12.56 -30.37 0.01
C ALA A 85 12.71 -29.14 -0.90
N ILE A 86 11.73 -28.23 -0.90
CA ILE A 86 11.72 -27.03 -1.78
C ILE A 86 11.88 -25.70 -1.04
N GLY A 87 11.75 -25.69 0.28
CA GLY A 87 11.81 -24.50 1.11
C GLY A 87 10.54 -23.64 1.06
N GLY A 88 10.65 -22.44 1.61
CA GLY A 88 9.58 -21.45 1.69
C GLY A 88 9.99 -20.31 2.61
N THR A 89 9.26 -19.20 2.58
CA THR A 89 9.55 -18.05 3.42
C THR A 89 8.29 -17.34 3.87
N CYS A 90 8.26 -16.92 5.13
CA CYS A 90 7.21 -16.07 5.65
C CYS A 90 7.60 -14.60 5.47
N MET A 91 6.62 -13.75 5.21
CA MET A 91 6.86 -12.33 5.04
C MET A 91 5.72 -11.46 5.54
N THR A 92 6.08 -10.27 6.00
CA THR A 92 5.14 -9.20 6.28
C THR A 92 5.73 -7.90 5.75
N VAL A 93 4.99 -7.19 4.90
CA VAL A 93 5.38 -5.90 4.34
C VAL A 93 4.43 -4.85 4.89
N ILE A 94 4.96 -3.76 5.46
CA ILE A 94 4.14 -2.67 5.98
C ILE A 94 4.63 -1.36 5.38
N ILE A 95 3.72 -0.59 4.78
CA ILE A 95 4.05 0.74 4.27
C ILE A 95 4.35 1.68 5.44
N ARG A 96 5.48 2.39 5.36
CA ARG A 96 5.92 3.40 6.33
C ARG A 96 5.66 4.82 5.87
N ASP A 97 5.73 5.04 4.57
CA ASP A 97 5.40 6.32 3.95
C ASP A 97 5.20 6.11 2.45
N GLY A 98 4.57 7.07 1.79
CA GLY A 98 4.45 7.06 0.35
C GLY A 98 3.51 8.11 -0.23
N ASN A 99 3.49 8.14 -1.55
CA ASN A 99 2.60 8.98 -2.33
C ASN A 99 2.14 8.24 -3.57
N MET A 100 0.86 8.39 -3.89
CA MET A 100 0.24 7.83 -5.08
C MET A 100 -0.36 8.94 -5.94
N ARG A 101 0.07 9.00 -7.20
CA ARG A 101 -0.52 9.81 -8.26
C ARG A 101 -1.46 8.94 -9.09
N ILE A 102 -2.73 9.32 -9.13
CA ILE A 102 -3.75 8.70 -10.00
C ILE A 102 -4.43 9.81 -10.79
N GLY A 103 -4.20 9.84 -12.10
CA GLY A 103 -4.75 10.86 -12.98
C GLY A 103 -4.44 12.27 -12.49
N ASN A 104 -5.45 12.94 -11.94
CA ASN A 104 -5.37 14.30 -11.40
C ASN A 104 -5.15 14.38 -9.88
N LEU A 105 -5.14 13.25 -9.17
CA LEU A 105 -5.07 13.19 -7.71
C LEU A 105 -3.68 12.78 -7.23
N ASP A 106 -3.18 13.50 -6.22
CA ASP A 106 -2.08 13.09 -5.37
C ASP A 106 -2.64 12.68 -4.02
N VAL A 107 -2.33 11.46 -3.57
CA VAL A 107 -2.82 10.92 -2.31
C VAL A 107 -1.63 10.46 -1.49
N ALA A 108 -1.52 10.95 -0.26
CA ALA A 108 -0.52 10.47 0.68
C ALA A 108 -0.87 9.05 1.14
N VAL A 109 0.15 8.19 1.26
CA VAL A 109 0.03 6.82 1.73
C VAL A 109 0.74 6.75 3.09
N PRO A 110 0.03 7.03 4.20
CA PRO A 110 0.66 7.17 5.52
C PRO A 110 1.17 5.84 6.06
N ASP A 111 2.00 5.90 7.11
CA ASP A 111 2.47 4.73 7.86
C ASP A 111 1.34 3.82 8.29
N GLY A 112 1.55 2.51 8.13
CA GLY A 112 0.62 1.46 8.49
C GLY A 112 -0.71 1.52 7.72
N SER A 113 -0.78 2.23 6.60
CA SER A 113 -1.99 2.29 5.77
C SER A 113 -2.22 1.01 4.95
N LEU A 114 -1.16 0.26 4.67
CA LEU A 114 -1.22 -1.01 3.95
C LEU A 114 -0.22 -2.00 4.54
N MET A 115 -0.66 -3.25 4.63
CA MET A 115 0.12 -4.40 5.04
C MET A 115 -0.12 -5.56 4.07
N ILE A 116 0.95 -6.23 3.65
CA ILE A 116 0.88 -7.53 2.97
C ILE A 116 1.41 -8.56 3.97
N ALA A 117 0.64 -9.61 4.24
CA ALA A 117 1.02 -10.65 5.20
C ALA A 117 0.71 -12.05 4.65
N GLY A 118 1.66 -12.97 4.84
CA GLY A 118 1.57 -14.35 4.39
C GLY A 118 2.94 -14.99 4.23
N GLY A 119 3.09 -15.83 3.21
CA GLY A 119 4.37 -16.42 2.83
C GLY A 119 4.44 -16.78 1.36
N VAL A 120 5.63 -17.17 0.91
CA VAL A 120 5.91 -17.62 -0.45
C VAL A 120 6.52 -19.01 -0.37
N THR A 121 5.90 -19.98 -1.04
CA THR A 121 6.40 -21.36 -1.13
C THR A 121 7.72 -21.42 -1.91
N GLY A 122 8.46 -22.52 -1.81
CA GLY A 122 9.64 -22.78 -2.66
C GLY A 122 9.37 -22.77 -4.18
N GLU A 123 8.10 -22.91 -4.60
CA GLU A 123 7.66 -22.78 -5.99
C GLU A 123 7.23 -21.35 -6.37
N GLN A 124 7.53 -20.35 -5.55
CA GLN A 124 7.20 -18.94 -5.75
C GLN A 124 5.68 -18.63 -5.77
N VAL A 125 4.87 -19.47 -5.14
CA VAL A 125 3.44 -19.23 -4.94
C VAL A 125 3.19 -18.51 -3.63
N PHE A 126 2.45 -17.39 -3.68
CA PHE A 126 2.03 -16.65 -2.49
C PHE A 126 0.88 -17.35 -1.77
N VAL A 127 1.04 -17.56 -0.47
CA VAL A 127 0.03 -18.07 0.46
C VAL A 127 -0.38 -16.91 1.37
N PRO A 128 -1.66 -16.49 1.34
CA PRO A 128 -2.12 -15.36 2.15
C PRO A 128 -2.13 -15.72 3.64
N ALA A 129 -2.07 -14.70 4.51
CA ALA A 129 -2.14 -14.91 5.96
C ALA A 129 -3.42 -15.62 6.44
N ALA A 130 -4.53 -15.45 5.73
CA ALA A 130 -5.78 -16.15 5.99
C ALA A 130 -6.64 -16.24 4.73
N ASP A 131 -7.55 -17.22 4.71
CA ASP A 131 -8.60 -17.36 3.68
C ASP A 131 -9.79 -16.43 3.98
N ASP A 132 -9.54 -15.13 4.17
CA ASP A 132 -10.54 -14.12 4.54
C ASP A 132 -11.06 -13.31 3.33
N GLY A 133 -10.65 -13.70 2.12
CA GLY A 133 -11.02 -13.02 0.87
C GLY A 133 -10.25 -11.72 0.60
N LYS A 134 -9.26 -11.36 1.42
CA LYS A 134 -8.39 -10.18 1.21
C LYS A 134 -7.07 -10.49 0.53
N PHE A 135 -6.82 -11.77 0.22
CA PHE A 135 -5.65 -12.21 -0.51
C PHE A 135 -4.31 -11.84 0.17
N GLY A 136 -4.30 -11.78 1.50
CA GLY A 136 -3.13 -11.39 2.29
C GLY A 136 -2.79 -9.90 2.22
N VAL A 137 -3.69 -9.06 1.71
CA VAL A 137 -3.48 -7.61 1.52
C VAL A 137 -4.51 -6.85 2.35
N TYR A 138 -4.01 -6.10 3.33
CA TYR A 138 -4.80 -5.42 4.34
C TYR A 138 -4.56 -3.91 4.21
N ALA A 139 -5.62 -3.12 4.15
CA ALA A 139 -5.51 -1.67 4.02
C ALA A 139 -6.45 -0.96 4.98
N ASN A 140 -5.93 0.10 5.60
CA ASN A 140 -6.71 1.05 6.36
C ASN A 140 -7.28 2.12 5.43
N PRO A 141 -8.47 2.69 5.73
CA PRO A 141 -8.97 3.84 5.01
C PRO A 141 -8.02 5.05 5.13
N ILE A 142 -7.76 5.69 4.00
CA ILE A 142 -6.96 6.93 3.92
C ILE A 142 -7.81 8.06 3.36
N THR A 143 -7.55 9.29 3.82
CA THR A 143 -8.28 10.49 3.35
C THR A 143 -7.79 10.92 1.98
N VAL A 144 -8.72 11.12 1.05
CA VAL A 144 -8.42 11.67 -0.28
C VAL A 144 -8.41 13.20 -0.23
N PRO A 145 -7.28 13.87 -0.57
CA PRO A 145 -7.20 15.33 -0.56
C PRO A 145 -8.25 16.00 -1.46
N GLY A 146 -8.77 17.13 -1.02
CA GLY A 146 -9.81 17.97 -1.61
C GLY A 146 -11.26 17.67 -1.22
N GLY A 147 -11.57 16.54 -0.57
CA GLY A 147 -12.98 16.12 -0.27
C GLY A 147 -13.86 16.08 -1.53
N ALA A 148 -15.15 15.73 -1.46
CA ALA A 148 -15.99 15.48 -2.65
C ALA A 148 -16.03 16.60 -3.71
N PHE A 149 -15.69 17.84 -3.33
CA PHE A 149 -15.75 19.03 -4.18
C PHE A 149 -14.38 19.58 -4.62
N GLY A 150 -13.27 18.95 -4.23
CA GLY A 150 -11.92 19.39 -4.64
C GLY A 150 -11.46 20.71 -4.00
N ALA A 151 -12.02 21.09 -2.85
CA ALA A 151 -11.64 22.27 -2.10
C ALA A 151 -11.08 21.85 -0.73
N ALA A 152 -10.02 22.52 -0.27
CA ALA A 152 -9.40 22.19 1.03
C ALA A 152 -10.39 22.30 2.22
N SER A 153 -11.38 23.18 2.10
CA SER A 153 -12.48 23.32 3.07
C SER A 153 -13.43 22.12 3.12
N ALA A 154 -13.40 21.20 2.15
CA ALA A 154 -14.21 19.98 2.12
C ALA A 154 -13.43 18.73 2.59
N GLU A 155 -12.13 18.85 2.86
CA GLU A 155 -11.28 17.74 3.31
C GLU A 155 -11.60 17.29 4.74
N ASN A 156 -12.00 18.25 5.59
CA ASN A 156 -12.15 18.05 7.03
C ASN A 156 -13.55 18.42 7.55
N PHE A 157 -14.50 18.73 6.67
CA PHE A 157 -15.84 19.17 7.04
C PHE A 157 -16.95 18.21 6.57
N GLY A 158 -17.51 17.47 7.55
CA GLY A 158 -18.81 16.82 7.44
C GLY A 158 -18.91 15.70 6.39
N PRO A 159 -20.08 15.49 5.74
CA PRO A 159 -20.37 14.35 4.85
C PRO A 159 -19.60 14.38 3.52
N THR A 160 -18.57 15.22 3.39
CA THR A 160 -17.86 15.48 2.13
C THR A 160 -16.44 14.87 2.09
N ALA A 161 -15.90 14.41 3.22
CA ALA A 161 -14.63 13.68 3.25
C ALA A 161 -14.78 12.33 2.52
N ILE A 162 -13.88 12.04 1.58
CA ILE A 162 -13.84 10.76 0.87
C ILE A 162 -12.68 9.95 1.45
N GLN A 163 -12.98 8.73 1.87
CA GLN A 163 -11.96 7.76 2.22
C GLN A 163 -11.73 6.81 1.07
N ALA A 164 -10.47 6.48 0.80
CA ALA A 164 -10.09 5.41 -0.12
C ALA A 164 -9.52 4.23 0.69
N THR A 165 -9.90 3.02 0.31
CA THR A 165 -9.33 1.78 0.84
C THR A 165 -8.89 0.91 -0.32
N VAL A 166 -7.66 0.40 -0.26
CA VAL A 166 -7.14 -0.53 -1.26
C VAL A 166 -7.73 -1.92 -0.99
N GLU A 167 -8.26 -2.56 -2.02
CA GLU A 167 -8.73 -3.94 -1.95
C GLU A 167 -8.04 -4.75 -3.04
N ALA A 168 -7.30 -5.80 -2.65
CA ALA A 168 -6.80 -6.77 -3.61
C ALA A 168 -7.96 -7.54 -4.22
N VAL A 169 -7.87 -7.82 -5.52
CA VAL A 169 -8.90 -8.58 -6.25
C VAL A 169 -8.43 -9.98 -6.66
N ALA A 170 -7.14 -10.26 -6.49
CA ALA A 170 -6.53 -11.57 -6.65
C ALA A 170 -5.27 -11.65 -5.76
N LEU A 171 -4.67 -12.84 -5.68
CA LEU A 171 -3.40 -13.04 -4.98
C LEU A 171 -2.31 -12.14 -5.59
N PRO A 172 -1.49 -11.48 -4.76
CA PRO A 172 -0.30 -10.81 -5.25
C PRO A 172 0.69 -11.84 -5.80
N ASP A 173 1.45 -11.41 -6.81
CA ASP A 173 2.64 -12.11 -7.26
C ASP A 173 3.85 -11.46 -6.58
N VAL A 174 4.56 -12.22 -5.76
CA VAL A 174 5.64 -11.71 -4.92
C VAL A 174 6.94 -12.39 -5.31
N ASP A 175 7.94 -11.57 -5.65
CA ASP A 175 9.31 -11.99 -5.86
C ASP A 175 10.13 -11.69 -4.60
N PRO A 176 10.30 -12.67 -3.68
CA PRO A 176 11.07 -12.47 -2.46
C PRO A 176 12.56 -12.18 -2.73
N TYR A 177 13.10 -12.54 -3.89
CA TYR A 177 14.52 -12.34 -4.19
C TYR A 177 14.81 -10.91 -4.64
N ASN A 178 13.90 -10.33 -5.43
CA ASN A 178 14.00 -8.95 -5.90
C ASN A 178 13.20 -7.96 -5.03
N LEU A 179 12.52 -8.45 -4.00
CA LEU A 179 11.56 -7.68 -3.19
C LEU A 179 10.54 -6.93 -4.06
N ALA A 180 10.11 -7.57 -5.16
CA ALA A 180 9.15 -7.00 -6.08
C ALA A 180 7.75 -7.59 -5.85
N VAL A 181 6.71 -6.80 -6.05
CA VAL A 181 5.32 -7.22 -5.86
C VAL A 181 4.47 -6.72 -7.01
N GLN A 182 3.71 -7.62 -7.63
CA GLN A 182 2.61 -7.25 -8.51
C GLN A 182 1.29 -7.42 -7.75
N LEU A 183 0.55 -6.33 -7.64
CA LEU A 183 -0.66 -6.25 -6.84
C LEU A 183 -1.85 -5.81 -7.70
N PRO A 184 -2.76 -6.73 -8.04
CA PRO A 184 -4.03 -6.40 -8.70
C PRO A 184 -5.03 -5.87 -7.68
N VAL A 185 -5.35 -4.58 -7.75
CA VAL A 185 -6.23 -3.91 -6.77
C VAL A 185 -7.40 -3.18 -7.41
N ARG A 186 -8.38 -2.87 -6.59
CA ARG A 186 -9.36 -1.79 -6.80
C ARG A 186 -9.35 -0.87 -5.59
N LEU A 187 -9.81 0.36 -5.77
CA LEU A 187 -9.94 1.32 -4.66
C LEU A 187 -11.40 1.47 -4.31
N LYS A 188 -11.77 1.14 -3.08
CA LYS A 188 -13.09 1.44 -2.54
C LYS A 188 -13.14 2.87 -2.04
N LEU A 189 -14.06 3.66 -2.56
CA LEU A 189 -14.32 5.02 -2.11
C LEU A 189 -15.52 5.02 -1.17
N SER A 190 -15.32 5.45 0.06
CA SER A 190 -16.36 5.50 1.08
C SER A 190 -16.72 6.94 1.40
N ASN A 191 -17.98 7.30 1.15
CA ASN A 191 -18.58 8.59 1.50
C ASN A 191 -20.12 8.47 1.47
N PRO A 192 -20.87 9.14 2.38
CA PRO A 192 -22.33 9.06 2.41
C PRO A 192 -23.04 9.41 1.09
N LEU A 193 -22.47 10.31 0.28
CA LEU A 193 -23.00 10.71 -1.03
C LEU A 193 -22.71 9.68 -2.12
N LEU A 194 -21.58 8.98 -2.03
CA LEU A 194 -21.16 7.97 -3.01
C LEU A 194 -21.75 6.59 -2.71
N GLY A 195 -22.15 6.33 -1.47
CA GLY A 195 -22.62 5.03 -1.01
C GLY A 195 -21.49 4.00 -0.88
N ASP A 196 -21.86 2.76 -0.53
CA ASP A 196 -20.89 1.72 -0.14
C ASP A 196 -20.27 0.95 -1.32
N ASN A 197 -20.74 1.20 -2.54
CA ASN A 197 -20.38 0.45 -3.74
C ASN A 197 -19.59 1.29 -4.76
N CYS A 198 -19.02 2.41 -4.34
CA CYS A 198 -18.21 3.24 -5.22
C CYS A 198 -16.77 2.70 -5.29
N TYR A 199 -16.33 2.30 -6.47
CA TYR A 199 -14.98 1.76 -6.69
C TYR A 199 -14.29 2.42 -7.87
N ILE A 200 -12.98 2.63 -7.79
CA ILE A 200 -12.11 2.84 -8.94
C ILE A 200 -11.46 1.50 -9.30
N GLY A 201 -11.65 1.07 -10.55
CA GLY A 201 -11.31 -0.30 -10.95
C GLY A 201 -12.38 -1.32 -10.56
N SER A 202 -12.17 -2.56 -10.95
CA SER A 202 -13.04 -3.69 -10.64
C SER A 202 -12.23 -4.99 -10.57
N ALA A 203 -12.84 -6.10 -10.14
CA ALA A 203 -12.18 -7.40 -10.19
C ALA A 203 -11.87 -7.85 -11.64
N ALA A 204 -12.69 -7.45 -12.61
CA ALA A 204 -12.49 -7.78 -14.03
C ALA A 204 -11.49 -6.84 -14.72
N THR A 205 -11.37 -5.61 -14.23
CA THR A 205 -10.46 -4.58 -14.73
C THR A 205 -9.77 -3.90 -13.54
N PRO A 206 -8.77 -4.55 -12.93
CA PRO A 206 -8.06 -3.99 -11.79
C PRO A 206 -7.09 -2.88 -12.20
N ILE A 207 -6.62 -2.16 -11.19
CA ILE A 207 -5.37 -1.39 -11.24
C ILE A 207 -4.26 -2.40 -10.94
N ASN A 208 -3.37 -2.64 -11.90
CA ASN A 208 -2.22 -3.53 -11.70
C ASN A 208 -1.01 -2.71 -11.26
N LEU A 209 -0.70 -2.75 -9.97
CA LEU A 209 0.45 -2.07 -9.40
C LEU A 209 1.66 -3.02 -9.44
N SER A 210 2.65 -2.70 -10.26
CA SER A 210 3.92 -3.43 -10.29
C SER A 210 4.97 -2.65 -9.50
N LEU A 211 5.08 -2.96 -8.21
CA LEU A 211 6.06 -2.34 -7.31
C LEU A 211 7.42 -3.02 -7.49
N ALA A 212 8.41 -2.25 -7.92
CA ALA A 212 9.80 -2.67 -8.02
C ALA A 212 10.64 -1.96 -6.95
N LEU A 213 11.60 -2.69 -6.37
CA LEU A 213 12.58 -2.11 -5.46
C LEU A 213 13.42 -1.06 -6.21
N VAL A 214 13.61 0.10 -5.58
CA VAL A 214 14.45 1.18 -6.11
C VAL A 214 15.84 1.08 -5.49
N ASP A 215 16.87 1.00 -6.34
CA ASP A 215 18.29 0.90 -5.95
C ASP A 215 18.62 -0.28 -5.02
N SER A 216 18.30 -0.17 -3.72
CA SER A 216 18.54 -1.17 -2.70
C SER A 216 17.59 -1.01 -1.51
N ALA A 217 17.22 -2.12 -0.86
CA ALA A 217 16.44 -2.12 0.36
C ALA A 217 17.22 -1.63 1.61
N GLY A 218 18.52 -1.34 1.44
CA GLY A 218 19.41 -1.00 2.54
C GLY A 218 19.87 -2.23 3.34
N PRO A 219 20.54 -2.04 4.49
CA PRO A 219 20.96 -3.14 5.33
C PRO A 219 19.76 -3.84 5.97
N ALA A 220 19.79 -5.17 6.00
CA ALA A 220 18.87 -5.95 6.81
C ALA A 220 19.30 -5.91 8.28
N GLU A 221 18.32 -5.89 9.18
CA GLU A 221 18.51 -5.99 10.62
C GLU A 221 17.88 -7.29 11.14
N TRP A 222 18.52 -7.96 12.09
CA TRP A 222 17.89 -9.12 12.75
C TRP A 222 16.72 -8.66 13.63
N ILE A 223 15.58 -9.33 13.53
CA ILE A 223 14.40 -8.99 14.33
C ILE A 223 14.72 -9.11 15.83
N ALA A 224 15.39 -10.19 16.23
CA ALA A 224 15.82 -10.42 17.61
C ALA A 224 16.79 -9.35 18.17
N THR A 225 17.49 -8.58 17.32
CA THR A 225 18.42 -7.54 17.81
C THR A 225 17.68 -6.32 18.36
N ASN A 226 16.50 -6.01 17.82
CA ASN A 226 15.75 -4.79 18.12
C ASN A 226 14.32 -5.08 18.64
N GLY A 227 14.01 -6.35 18.96
CA GLY A 227 12.64 -6.82 19.24
C GLY A 227 12.60 -8.08 20.12
N PRO A 228 11.43 -8.76 20.21
CA PRO A 228 11.34 -10.06 20.85
C PRO A 228 12.31 -11.07 20.21
N ASP A 229 12.72 -12.09 20.96
CA ASP A 229 13.61 -13.16 20.49
C ASP A 229 12.89 -14.03 19.43
N LEU A 230 12.80 -13.48 18.22
CA LEU A 230 12.11 -14.03 17.06
C LEU A 230 13.11 -14.19 15.90
N PRO A 231 13.00 -15.29 15.15
CA PRO A 231 13.83 -15.53 13.98
C PRO A 231 13.49 -14.54 12.86
N GLY A 232 14.43 -14.39 11.93
CA GLY A 232 14.27 -13.58 10.73
C GLY A 232 14.88 -12.17 10.80
N ALA A 233 14.69 -11.46 9.70
CA ALA A 233 15.26 -10.14 9.44
C ALA A 233 14.21 -9.14 8.97
N VAL A 234 14.54 -7.86 9.09
CA VAL A 234 13.74 -6.75 8.60
C VAL A 234 14.61 -5.80 7.77
N TRP A 235 14.08 -5.36 6.62
CA TRP A 235 14.55 -4.17 5.93
C TRP A 235 13.62 -3.02 6.30
N PRO A 236 14.03 -2.11 7.19
CA PRO A 236 13.09 -1.17 7.81
C PRO A 236 12.60 -0.09 6.85
N GLN A 237 13.34 0.20 5.78
CA GLN A 237 13.11 1.34 4.87
C GLN A 237 13.36 0.95 3.40
N ALA A 238 12.76 -0.14 2.93
CA ALA A 238 12.87 -0.59 1.54
C ALA A 238 12.00 0.30 0.63
N PRO A 239 12.60 1.03 -0.34
CA PRO A 239 11.86 1.90 -1.25
C PRO A 239 11.34 1.12 -2.47
N HIS A 240 10.08 1.31 -2.82
CA HIS A 240 9.44 0.70 -3.97
C HIS A 240 8.75 1.74 -4.84
N THR A 241 8.73 1.51 -6.15
CA THR A 241 8.02 2.35 -7.11
C THR A 241 7.22 1.53 -8.11
N ALA A 242 6.06 2.05 -8.50
CA ALA A 242 5.29 1.62 -9.66
C ALA A 242 4.97 2.85 -10.50
N THR A 243 5.14 2.76 -11.82
CA THR A 243 4.87 3.88 -12.74
C THR A 243 4.10 3.38 -13.96
N ASP A 244 3.46 4.31 -14.66
CA ASP A 244 2.80 4.10 -15.95
C ASP A 244 1.69 3.04 -15.95
N PHE A 245 1.09 2.76 -14.80
CA PHE A 245 -0.02 1.81 -14.67
C PHE A 245 -1.36 2.44 -15.05
N ALA A 246 -2.18 1.72 -15.82
CA ALA A 246 -3.51 2.20 -16.19
C ALA A 246 -4.45 2.21 -14.97
N VAL A 247 -5.29 3.25 -14.89
CA VAL A 247 -6.33 3.35 -13.85
C VAL A 247 -7.70 3.40 -14.51
N PRO A 248 -8.53 2.36 -14.34
CA PRO A 248 -9.87 2.31 -14.90
C PRO A 248 -10.81 3.37 -14.31
N GLY A 249 -11.95 3.57 -14.96
CA GLY A 249 -12.99 4.48 -14.47
C GLY A 249 -13.64 3.97 -13.17
N ALA A 250 -14.26 4.91 -12.47
CA ALA A 250 -15.09 4.67 -11.31
C ALA A 250 -16.42 4.01 -11.69
N SER A 251 -16.92 3.16 -10.79
CA SER A 251 -18.17 2.41 -10.92
C SER A 251 -18.93 2.37 -9.60
N GLY A 252 -20.26 2.24 -9.67
CA GLY A 252 -21.14 2.10 -8.50
C GLY A 252 -21.23 3.32 -7.57
N CYS A 253 -20.77 4.48 -8.01
CA CYS A 253 -20.77 5.71 -7.21
C CYS A 253 -22.13 6.42 -7.28
N GLY A 254 -22.76 6.61 -6.12
CA GLY A 254 -24.09 7.19 -5.95
C GLY A 254 -25.21 6.21 -6.32
N PRO A 255 -26.49 6.60 -6.12
CA PRO A 255 -27.63 5.77 -6.47
C PRO A 255 -27.57 5.36 -7.94
N LEU A 256 -27.51 4.04 -8.18
CA LEU A 256 -27.39 3.43 -9.52
C LEU A 256 -26.18 3.92 -10.35
N GLY A 257 -25.09 4.38 -9.72
CA GLY A 257 -23.90 4.86 -10.43
C GLY A 257 -24.01 6.28 -11.00
N SER A 258 -25.02 7.05 -10.57
CA SER A 258 -25.29 8.41 -11.05
C SER A 258 -24.14 9.42 -10.82
N LEU A 259 -23.17 9.10 -9.96
CA LEU A 259 -22.02 9.95 -9.65
C LEU A 259 -20.70 9.42 -10.21
N ASN A 260 -20.70 8.33 -11.00
CA ASN A 260 -19.48 7.81 -11.64
C ASN A 260 -18.77 8.90 -12.47
N TRP A 261 -19.54 9.70 -13.21
CA TRP A 261 -19.01 10.79 -14.04
C TRP A 261 -18.28 11.85 -13.20
N ALA A 262 -18.79 12.17 -12.00
CA ALA A 262 -18.21 13.20 -11.14
C ALA A 262 -16.90 12.73 -10.51
N VAL A 263 -16.87 11.47 -10.04
CA VAL A 263 -15.64 10.83 -9.55
C VAL A 263 -14.60 10.78 -10.65
N ASN A 264 -14.99 10.35 -11.85
CA ASN A 264 -14.09 10.28 -13.02
C ASN A 264 -13.55 11.64 -13.42
N LEU A 265 -14.41 12.65 -13.51
CA LEU A 265 -14.01 14.01 -13.89
C LEU A 265 -12.99 14.56 -12.90
N ARG A 266 -13.24 14.39 -11.59
CA ARG A 266 -12.34 14.88 -10.56
C ARG A 266 -11.01 14.12 -10.53
N ALA A 267 -11.06 12.80 -10.62
CA ALA A 267 -9.87 11.97 -10.57
C ALA A 267 -9.08 11.95 -11.89
N GLY A 268 -9.67 12.46 -13.00
CA GLY A 268 -9.07 12.38 -14.33
C GLY A 268 -9.08 10.94 -14.87
N LEU A 269 -10.19 10.23 -14.69
CA LEU A 269 -10.33 8.80 -15.02
C LEU A 269 -11.29 8.53 -16.20
N PRO A 270 -11.08 7.45 -16.97
CA PRO A 270 -9.95 6.52 -16.89
C PRO A 270 -8.64 7.18 -17.30
N SER A 271 -7.53 6.75 -16.70
CA SER A 271 -6.17 7.19 -17.02
C SER A 271 -5.42 6.06 -17.72
N ALA A 272 -4.87 6.34 -18.91
CA ALA A 272 -4.30 5.33 -19.79
C ALA A 272 -2.95 4.75 -19.32
N GLY A 273 -2.31 5.34 -18.31
CA GLY A 273 -1.06 4.85 -17.73
C GLY A 273 -0.07 5.97 -17.46
N ALA A 274 0.27 6.72 -18.51
CA ALA A 274 1.29 7.77 -18.46
C ALA A 274 1.02 8.79 -17.34
N GLY A 275 1.99 8.94 -16.45
CA GLY A 275 1.94 9.91 -15.34
C GLY A 275 1.24 9.41 -14.07
N ASN A 276 0.69 8.19 -14.06
CA ASN A 276 0.30 7.55 -12.79
C ASN A 276 1.56 6.97 -12.13
N SER A 277 1.66 7.13 -10.82
CA SER A 277 2.80 6.63 -10.06
C SER A 277 2.41 6.27 -8.63
N LEU A 278 3.19 5.37 -8.03
CA LEU A 278 3.13 5.03 -6.62
C LEU A 278 4.58 4.91 -6.15
N SER A 279 4.96 5.71 -5.18
CA SER A 279 6.25 5.60 -4.50
C SER A 279 5.99 5.32 -3.03
N THR A 280 6.64 4.32 -2.47
CA THR A 280 6.46 3.95 -1.07
C THR A 280 7.78 3.56 -0.45
N THR A 281 7.92 3.84 0.85
CA THR A 281 8.93 3.22 1.70
C THR A 281 8.22 2.22 2.60
N SER A 282 8.78 1.02 2.75
CA SER A 282 8.16 -0.07 3.49
C SER A 282 9.15 -0.74 4.44
N ALA A 283 8.63 -1.27 5.54
CA ALA A 283 9.35 -2.24 6.35
C ALA A 283 8.99 -3.64 5.82
N VAL A 284 10.01 -4.40 5.39
CA VAL A 284 9.86 -5.76 4.89
C VAL A 284 10.45 -6.72 5.91
N TYR A 285 9.60 -7.49 6.57
CA TYR A 285 9.98 -8.56 7.48
C TYR A 285 10.02 -9.86 6.70
N ASN A 286 11.07 -10.65 6.90
CA ASN A 286 11.23 -11.95 6.26
C ASN A 286 11.87 -12.97 7.22
N VAL A 287 11.40 -14.22 7.17
CA VAL A 287 12.06 -15.35 7.83
C VAL A 287 12.00 -16.57 6.91
N ALA A 288 13.06 -17.37 6.90
CA ALA A 288 13.04 -18.63 6.17
C ALA A 288 12.14 -19.63 6.89
N GLY A 289 11.37 -20.42 6.14
CA GLY A 289 10.42 -21.38 6.71
C GLY A 289 11.08 -22.38 7.67
N TRP A 290 12.29 -22.86 7.33
CA TRP A 290 13.06 -23.77 8.17
C TRP A 290 13.53 -23.13 9.49
N GLU A 291 13.87 -21.83 9.49
CA GLU A 291 14.30 -21.09 10.68
C GLU A 291 13.11 -20.91 11.64
N LEU A 292 11.93 -20.62 11.08
CA LEU A 292 10.70 -20.51 11.85
C LEU A 292 10.22 -21.88 12.36
N ASP A 293 10.33 -22.93 11.57
CA ASP A 293 9.98 -24.30 11.98
C ASP A 293 10.86 -24.77 13.14
N GLU A 294 12.18 -24.53 13.07
CA GLU A 294 13.10 -24.82 14.17
C GLU A 294 12.74 -24.04 15.44
N TYR A 295 12.43 -22.75 15.31
CA TYR A 295 12.01 -21.90 16.42
C TYR A 295 10.71 -22.40 17.10
N LEU A 296 9.72 -22.80 16.31
CA LEU A 296 8.43 -23.27 16.85
C LEU A 296 8.52 -24.67 17.48
N ASN A 297 9.46 -25.50 17.03
CA ASN A 297 9.61 -26.88 17.49
C ASN A 297 10.76 -27.08 18.49
N THR A 298 11.53 -26.04 18.82
CA THR A 298 12.57 -26.13 19.86
C THR A 298 11.92 -26.14 21.25
N PRO A 299 12.19 -27.14 22.11
CA PRO A 299 11.67 -27.16 23.46
C PRO A 299 12.22 -25.96 24.23
N THR A 300 11.35 -25.07 24.69
CA THR A 300 11.74 -24.04 25.66
C THR A 300 12.18 -24.73 26.96
N PRO A 301 13.32 -24.35 27.56
CA PRO A 301 13.86 -24.98 28.75
C PRO A 301 12.99 -24.80 30.00
#